data_AF-A0A6C0EN81-F1
#
_entry.id   AF-A0A6C0EN81-F1
#
_cell.length_a   1.000
_cell.length_b   1.000
_cell.length_c   1.000
_cell.angle_alpha   90.00
_cell.angle_beta   90.00
_cell.angle_gamma   90.00
#
_symmetry.space_group_name_H-M   'P 1'
#
loop_
_entity.id
_entity.type
_entity.pdbx_description
1 polymer ?
#
loop_
_entity_poly.entity_id
_entity_poly.type
_entity_poly.pdbx_seq_one_letter_code
_entity_poly.pdbx_strand_id
1 'polypeptide(L)'
;MEALTRVLSKYVRVTKNLNELNAQASELRDNRRTIELDLAALYAHTELPNSIQLKESEMMFSVKRPNQWKKGWTLSKKDLEQYLTEILGEKGKEVMGEIVRRHEPKLVGSDFDFDLKTTGSSS
;
A
#
# COMPACT_ATOMS: atom_id res chain seq x y z
N MET A 1 1.74 36.35 25.33
CA MET A 1 1.27 35.08 25.92
C MET A 1 -0.08 34.62 25.36
N GLU A 2 -1.06 35.50 25.19
CA GLU A 2 -2.39 35.13 24.64
C GLU A 2 -2.36 34.61 23.19
N ALA A 3 -1.58 35.26 22.32
CA ALA A 3 -1.42 34.83 20.93
C ALA A 3 -0.87 33.40 20.80
N LEU A 4 0.14 33.07 21.63
CA LEU A 4 0.73 31.73 21.69
C LEU A 4 -0.29 30.70 22.21
N THR A 5 -1.03 31.06 23.26
CA THR A 5 -2.07 30.19 23.85
C THR A 5 -3.15 29.82 22.83
N ARG A 6 -3.57 30.78 21.99
CA ARG A 6 -4.54 30.54 20.91
C ARG A 6 -4.02 29.55 19.86
N VAL A 7 -2.76 29.69 19.45
CA VAL A 7 -2.14 28.78 18.46
C VAL A 7 -1.96 27.38 19.05
N LEU A 8 -1.46 27.27 20.28
CA LEU A 8 -1.29 25.99 20.96
C LEU A 8 -2.63 25.27 21.19
N SER A 9 -3.69 26.00 21.54
CA SER A 9 -5.03 25.41 21.71
C SER A 9 -5.56 24.82 20.41
N LYS A 10 -5.35 25.49 19.27
CA LYS A 10 -5.69 24.96 17.94
C LYS A 10 -4.86 23.72 17.61
N TYR A 11 -3.55 23.77 17.87
CA TYR A 11 -2.65 22.64 17.63
C TYR A 11 -3.11 21.40 18.42
N VAL A 12 -3.35 21.54 19.73
CA VAL A 12 -3.84 20.45 20.57
C VAL A 12 -5.16 19.88 20.05
N ARG A 13 -6.10 20.74 19.63
CA ARG A 13 -7.37 20.28 19.06
C ARG A 13 -7.17 19.47 17.78
N VAL A 14 -6.34 19.95 16.87
CA VAL A 14 -6.02 19.23 15.62
C VAL A 14 -5.36 17.90 15.92
N THR A 15 -4.39 17.86 16.84
CA THR A 15 -3.72 16.62 17.25
C THR A 15 -4.70 15.60 17.84
N LYS A 16 -5.64 16.04 18.69
CA LYS A 16 -6.67 15.14 19.24
C LYS A 16 -7.55 14.55 18.14
N ASN A 17 -8.06 15.40 17.24
CA ASN A 17 -8.89 14.95 16.13
C ASN A 17 -8.13 13.96 15.21
N LEU A 18 -6.85 14.21 14.94
CA LEU A 18 -6.02 13.29 14.16
C LEU A 18 -5.85 11.94 14.87
N ASN A 19 -5.63 11.94 16.18
CA ASN A 19 -5.50 10.70 16.95
C ASN A 19 -6.80 9.90 16.96
N GLU A 20 -7.96 10.56 17.11
CA GLU A 20 -9.27 9.93 17.05
C GLU A 20 -9.55 9.32 15.67
N LEU A 21 -9.30 10.08 14.59
CA LEU A 21 -9.45 9.59 13.22
C LEU A 21 -8.48 8.42 12.92
N ASN A 22 -7.26 8.47 13.45
CA ASN A 22 -6.30 7.38 13.29
C ASN A 22 -6.77 6.11 14.01
N ALA A 23 -7.39 6.23 15.18
CA ALA A 23 -7.97 5.09 15.88
C ALA A 23 -9.11 4.46 15.07
N GLN A 24 -10.06 5.28 14.60
CA GLN A 24 -11.16 4.83 13.74
C GLN A 24 -10.65 4.19 12.43
N ALA A 25 -9.65 4.81 11.80
CA ALA A 25 -9.02 4.27 10.60
C ALA A 25 -8.31 2.95 10.88
N SER A 26 -7.74 2.75 12.08
CA SER A 26 -7.15 1.47 12.49
C SER A 26 -8.21 0.38 12.58
N GLU A 27 -9.33 0.65 13.25
CA GLU A 27 -10.45 -0.29 13.36
C GLU A 27 -11.00 -0.67 11.97
N LEU A 28 -11.17 0.32 11.09
CA LEU A 28 -11.61 0.07 9.71
C LEU A 28 -10.60 -0.76 8.91
N ARG A 29 -9.29 -0.59 9.13
CA ARG A 29 -8.25 -1.42 8.51
C ARG A 29 -8.32 -2.86 8.99
N ASP A 30 -8.56 -3.09 10.27
CA ASP A 30 -8.67 -4.44 10.84
C ASP A 30 -9.95 -5.14 10.36
N ASN A 31 -11.06 -4.42 10.31
CA ASN A 31 -12.31 -4.91 9.74
C ASN A 31 -12.15 -5.25 8.25
N ARG A 32 -11.53 -4.36 7.47
CA ARG A 32 -11.21 -4.61 6.05
C ARG A 32 -10.35 -5.86 5.90
N ARG A 33 -9.31 -6.02 6.72
CA ARG A 33 -8.41 -7.19 6.68
C ARG A 33 -9.19 -8.49 6.95
N THR A 34 -10.14 -8.46 7.87
CA THR A 34 -11.00 -9.62 8.15
C THR A 34 -11.83 -9.99 6.94
N ILE A 35 -12.47 -9.01 6.28
CA ILE A 35 -13.24 -9.22 5.05
C ILE A 35 -12.35 -9.76 3.91
N GLU A 36 -11.12 -9.27 3.79
CA GLU A 36 -10.17 -9.76 2.79
C GLU A 36 -9.75 -11.22 3.02
N LEU A 37 -9.68 -11.69 4.27
CA LEU A 37 -9.44 -13.10 4.57
C LEU A 37 -10.61 -13.98 4.09
N ASP A 38 -11.84 -13.55 4.32
CA ASP A 38 -13.04 -14.26 3.86
C ASP A 38 -13.11 -14.28 2.32
N LEU A 39 -12.79 -13.15 1.67
CA LEU A 39 -12.69 -13.06 0.22
C LEU A 39 -11.60 -13.98 -0.33
N ALA A 40 -10.43 -14.04 0.30
CA ALA A 40 -9.35 -14.93 -0.12
C ALA A 40 -9.76 -16.40 -0.05
N ALA A 41 -10.45 -16.79 1.03
CA ALA A 41 -11.00 -18.15 1.15
C ALA A 41 -12.02 -18.45 0.03
N LEU A 42 -12.92 -17.52 -0.27
CA LEU A 42 -13.90 -17.68 -1.34
C LEU A 42 -13.24 -17.82 -2.73
N TYR A 43 -12.28 -16.95 -3.04
CA TYR A 43 -11.53 -16.95 -4.31
C TYR A 43 -10.58 -18.15 -4.48
N ALA A 44 -10.20 -18.80 -3.37
CA ALA A 44 -9.40 -20.03 -3.40
C ALA A 44 -10.23 -21.27 -3.73
N HIS A 45 -11.52 -21.28 -3.38
CA HIS A 45 -12.42 -22.43 -3.58
C HIS A 45 -13.34 -22.29 -4.79
N THR A 46 -13.47 -21.08 -5.34
CA THR A 46 -14.40 -20.77 -6.44
C THR A 46 -13.71 -20.01 -7.57
N GLU A 47 -14.05 -20.34 -8.82
CA GLU A 47 -13.66 -19.53 -9.96
C GLU A 47 -14.52 -18.26 -10.04
N LEU A 48 -13.98 -17.18 -9.49
CA LEU A 48 -14.58 -15.84 -9.52
C LEU A 48 -13.82 -14.89 -10.46
N PRO A 49 -14.51 -13.89 -11.04
CA PRO A 49 -13.88 -12.90 -11.91
C PRO A 49 -12.85 -12.06 -11.15
N ASN A 50 -11.79 -11.65 -11.86
CA ASN A 50 -10.73 -10.80 -11.30
C ASN A 50 -11.10 -9.31 -11.30
N SER A 51 -12.17 -8.91 -11.97
CA SER A 51 -12.65 -7.52 -12.00
C SER A 51 -14.17 -7.49 -11.95
N ILE A 52 -14.72 -6.65 -11.07
CA ILE A 52 -16.16 -6.49 -10.85
C ILE A 52 -16.46 -4.99 -10.80
N GLN A 53 -17.33 -4.52 -11.67
CA GLN A 53 -17.83 -3.15 -11.63
C GLN A 53 -19.03 -3.06 -10.69
N LEU A 54 -18.89 -2.25 -9.63
CA LEU A 54 -19.92 -1.98 -8.65
C LEU A 54 -20.72 -0.76 -9.10
N LYS A 55 -21.83 -1.01 -9.81
CA LYS A 55 -22.62 0.02 -10.50
C LYS A 55 -23.17 1.10 -9.56
N GLU A 56 -23.54 0.75 -8.33
CA GLU A 56 -24.12 1.69 -7.37
C GLU A 56 -23.10 2.69 -6.80
N SER A 57 -21.82 2.32 -6.78
CA SER A 57 -20.74 3.13 -6.19
C SER A 57 -19.79 3.72 -7.23
N GLU A 58 -19.97 3.43 -8.51
CA GLU A 58 -19.02 3.79 -9.58
C GLU A 58 -17.59 3.33 -9.25
N MET A 59 -17.47 2.14 -8.65
CA MET A 59 -16.19 1.55 -8.27
C MET A 59 -15.88 0.29 -9.08
N MET A 60 -14.60 0.04 -9.28
CA MET A 60 -14.07 -1.20 -9.83
C MET A 60 -13.32 -1.94 -8.72
N PHE A 61 -13.85 -3.10 -8.37
CA PHE A 61 -13.18 -4.05 -7.51
C PHE A 61 -12.27 -4.93 -8.37
N SER A 62 -11.01 -5.04 -8.00
CA SER A 62 -10.02 -5.85 -8.72
C SER A 62 -9.29 -6.78 -7.77
N VAL A 63 -9.02 -7.99 -8.25
CA VAL A 63 -8.34 -9.04 -7.50
C VAL A 63 -7.10 -9.47 -8.24
N LYS A 64 -5.97 -9.49 -7.54
CA LYS A 64 -4.73 -10.11 -8.01
C LYS A 64 -4.54 -11.41 -7.26
N ARG A 65 -4.44 -12.51 -7.99
CA ARG A 65 -4.26 -13.84 -7.41
C ARG A 65 -2.80 -14.06 -7.02
N PRO A 66 -2.51 -15.04 -6.13
CA PRO A 66 -1.14 -15.46 -5.87
C PRO A 66 -0.37 -15.69 -7.17
N ASN A 67 0.87 -15.24 -7.19
CA ASN A 67 1.80 -15.30 -8.33
C ASN A 67 1.46 -14.44 -9.55
N GLN A 68 0.42 -13.59 -9.50
CA GLN A 68 0.02 -12.72 -10.62
C GLN A 68 0.45 -11.26 -10.48
N TRP A 69 1.12 -10.90 -9.38
CA TRP A 69 1.51 -9.52 -9.10
C TRP A 69 2.82 -9.44 -8.33
N LYS A 70 3.47 -8.27 -8.37
CA LYS A 70 4.68 -7.97 -7.59
C LYS A 70 4.34 -6.98 -6.48
N LYS A 71 4.71 -7.31 -5.24
CA LYS A 71 4.74 -6.40 -4.08
C LYS A 71 5.67 -5.22 -4.40
N GLY A 72 5.31 -4.05 -3.88
CA GLY A 72 6.18 -2.87 -3.96
C GLY A 72 7.48 -3.10 -3.19
N TRP A 73 8.54 -2.41 -3.60
CA TRP A 73 9.80 -2.40 -2.85
C TRP A 73 9.57 -1.66 -1.52
N THR A 74 9.96 -2.27 -0.40
CA THR A 74 9.88 -1.62 0.92
C THR A 74 10.92 -0.54 1.11
N LEU A 75 12.06 -0.67 0.40
CA LEU A 75 13.07 0.36 0.28
C LEU A 75 12.86 1.13 -1.02
N SER A 76 12.86 2.46 -0.94
CA SER A 76 12.87 3.30 -2.15
C SER A 76 14.04 2.89 -3.03
N LYS A 77 13.73 2.31 -4.20
CA LYS A 77 14.73 1.86 -5.17
C LYS A 77 15.70 2.98 -5.54
N LYS A 78 15.18 4.21 -5.59
CA LYS A 78 15.91 5.44 -5.87
C LYS A 78 16.92 5.75 -4.75
N ASP A 79 16.49 5.68 -3.50
CA ASP A 79 17.35 6.01 -2.36
C ASP A 79 18.45 4.96 -2.20
N LEU A 80 18.12 3.67 -2.42
CA LEU A 80 19.11 2.60 -2.46
C LEU A 80 20.16 2.82 -3.55
N GLU A 81 19.72 3.13 -4.77
CA GLU A 81 20.63 3.39 -5.89
C GLU A 81 21.55 4.59 -5.60
N GLN A 82 21.00 5.64 -4.99
CA GLN A 82 21.76 6.79 -4.53
C GLN A 82 22.83 6.38 -3.51
N TYR A 83 22.45 5.68 -2.44
CA TYR A 83 23.41 5.24 -1.41
C TYR A 83 24.50 4.32 -1.97
N LEU A 84 24.14 3.40 -2.86
CA LEU A 84 25.12 2.50 -3.48
C LEU A 84 26.09 3.27 -4.37
N THR A 85 25.61 4.29 -5.08
CA THR A 85 26.47 5.16 -5.90
C THR A 85 27.40 5.99 -5.03
N GLU A 86 26.91 6.55 -3.92
CA GLU A 86 27.70 7.34 -2.97
C GLU A 86 28.79 6.50 -2.27
N ILE A 87 28.47 5.25 -1.90
CA ILE A 87 29.39 4.39 -1.13
C ILE A 87 30.36 3.63 -2.05
N LEU A 88 29.90 3.15 -3.22
CA LEU A 88 30.64 2.21 -4.07
C LEU A 88 31.03 2.80 -5.44
N GLY A 89 30.64 4.04 -5.75
CA GLY A 89 30.91 4.68 -7.04
C GLY A 89 30.32 3.89 -8.21
N GLU A 90 31.11 3.67 -9.26
CA GLU A 90 30.67 2.94 -10.46
C GLU A 90 30.23 1.49 -10.16
N LYS A 91 30.87 0.83 -9.19
CA LYS A 91 30.49 -0.53 -8.75
C LYS A 91 29.10 -0.57 -8.11
N GLY A 92 28.59 0.57 -7.63
CA GLY A 92 27.24 0.70 -7.10
C GLY A 92 26.17 0.29 -8.10
N LYS A 93 26.38 0.57 -9.39
CA LYS A 93 25.45 0.20 -10.47
C LYS A 93 25.38 -1.32 -10.69
N GLU A 94 26.53 -1.99 -10.66
CA GLU A 94 26.61 -3.45 -10.79
C GLU A 94 25.94 -4.15 -9.60
N VAL A 95 26.23 -3.66 -8.39
CA VAL A 95 25.60 -4.16 -7.15
C VAL A 95 24.10 -3.92 -7.17
N MET A 96 23.64 -2.74 -7.61
CA MET A 96 22.22 -2.44 -7.76
C MET A 96 21.54 -3.41 -8.74
N GLY A 97 22.16 -3.71 -9.88
CA GLY A 97 21.66 -4.69 -10.85
C GLY A 97 21.51 -6.08 -10.24
N GLU A 98 22.50 -6.53 -9.47
CA GLU A 98 22.45 -7.84 -8.82
C GLU A 98 21.40 -7.90 -7.70
N ILE A 99 21.22 -6.81 -6.95
CA ILE A 99 20.16 -6.70 -5.94
C ILE A 99 18.79 -6.83 -6.62
N VAL A 100 18.54 -6.07 -7.69
CA VAL A 100 17.27 -6.14 -8.45
C VAL A 100 17.02 -7.57 -8.93
N ARG A 101 18.02 -8.20 -9.56
CA ARG A 101 17.91 -9.56 -10.09
C ARG A 101 17.52 -10.59 -9.03
N ARG A 102 18.08 -10.48 -7.81
CA ARG A 102 17.79 -11.40 -6.69
C ARG A 102 16.50 -11.05 -5.95
N HIS A 103 16.11 -9.78 -5.94
CA HIS A 103 14.99 -9.30 -5.14
C HIS A 103 13.66 -9.38 -5.89
N GLU A 104 13.64 -9.05 -7.18
CA GLU A 104 12.40 -9.08 -7.97
C GLU A 104 11.62 -10.40 -7.92
N PRO A 105 12.25 -11.59 -8.00
CA PRO A 105 11.52 -12.85 -7.90
C PRO A 105 10.84 -13.05 -6.53
N LYS A 106 11.40 -12.45 -5.46
CA LYS A 106 10.85 -12.52 -4.10
C LYS A 106 9.68 -11.55 -3.88
N LEU A 107 9.49 -10.60 -4.78
CA LEU A 107 8.39 -9.65 -4.70
C LEU A 107 7.10 -10.24 -5.25
N VAL A 108 7.13 -11.40 -5.91
CA VAL A 108 5.91 -12.04 -6.39
C VAL A 108 4.97 -12.30 -5.19
N GLY A 109 3.75 -11.77 -5.29
CA GLY A 109 2.74 -11.87 -4.25
C GLY A 109 2.34 -13.32 -4.00
N SER A 110 2.59 -13.82 -2.79
CA SER A 110 2.17 -15.15 -2.34
C SER A 110 0.68 -15.24 -2.00
N ASP A 111 0.04 -14.08 -1.83
CA ASP A 111 -1.32 -13.95 -1.29
C ASP A 111 -2.22 -13.23 -2.30
N PHE A 112 -3.53 -13.30 -2.08
CA PHE A 112 -4.49 -12.47 -2.79
C PHE A 112 -4.32 -10.99 -2.41
N ASP A 113 -4.45 -10.11 -3.38
CA ASP A 113 -4.49 -8.65 -3.19
C ASP A 113 -5.78 -8.10 -3.77
N PHE A 114 -6.50 -7.32 -2.95
CA PHE A 114 -7.81 -6.77 -3.26
C PHE A 114 -7.71 -5.26 -3.31
N ASP A 115 -8.20 -4.68 -4.41
CA ASP A 115 -8.10 -3.25 -4.66
C ASP A 115 -9.44 -2.70 -5.16
N LEU A 116 -9.78 -1.50 -4.71
CA LEU A 116 -11.03 -0.82 -5.03
C LEU A 116 -10.71 0.58 -5.54
N LYS A 117 -10.93 0.80 -6.84
CA LYS A 117 -10.65 2.07 -7.51
C LYS A 117 -11.95 2.71 -7.99
N THR A 118 -12.00 4.03 -8.03
CA THR A 118 -13.12 4.72 -8.71
C THR A 118 -12.99 4.53 -10.22
N THR A 119 -14.11 4.32 -10.92
CA THR A 119 -14.10 4.03 -12.36
C THR A 119 -13.61 5.19 -13.23
N GLY A 120 -13.37 6.36 -12.65
CA GLY A 120 -12.87 7.56 -13.33
C GLY A 120 -11.43 7.97 -13.01
N SER A 121 -10.71 7.27 -12.12
CA SER A 121 -9.31 7.60 -11.82
C SER A 121 -8.34 6.80 -12.71
N SER A 122 -8.35 7.07 -14.01
CA SER A 122 -7.23 6.74 -14.90
C SER A 122 -6.15 7.80 -14.67
N SER A 123 -5.05 7.41 -14.03
CA SER A 123 -3.76 8.10 -14.17
C SER A 123 -2.97 7.48 -15.31
#